data_AF-A0A3D0T293-F1
#
_entry.id   AF-A0A3D0T293-F1
#
_cell.length_a   1.000
_cell.length_b   1.000
_cell.length_c   1.000
_cell.angle_alpha   90.00
_cell.angle_beta   90.00
_cell.angle_gamma   90.00
#
_symmetry.space_group_name_H-M   'P 1'
#
loop_
_entity.id
_entity.type
_entity.pdbx_description
1 polymer ?
#
loop_
_entity_poly.entity_id
_entity_poly.type
_entity_poly.pdbx_seq_one_letter_code
_entity_poly.pdbx_strand_id
1 'polypeptide(L)'
;FDFEQPPTPDAINVLVSKYREYLLAAKAQGISMLQPGSFLIPGSGFDWQEYGFTPLPSRISSDLSSPWTQRFTHHFEVFQKNWLAALKQSTFRETDKQIILVDLFEGLNHSKSHLYQLRETLSNLAQTFVYGDPGWVQRHLLRQQKIAKVAFVATKSDLIPAAQKDNLLALLKDVTRGATAQLDKDEIQFEHFLVSAIQATDAGSNEQALRYVNSEGRYMEATFEPLPDSLKAMPADEHYPALPAGVPRDHLARILNGNGLDRLFQYLLED
;
A
#
# COMPACT_ATOMS: atom_id res chain seq x y z
N PHE A 1 21.43 22.72 -11.90
CA PHE A 1 22.46 21.88 -11.27
C PHE A 1 23.52 21.62 -12.33
N ASP A 2 24.79 21.83 -12.00
CA ASP A 2 25.88 21.70 -12.96
C ASP A 2 26.45 20.27 -12.89
N PHE A 3 26.21 19.50 -13.94
CA PHE A 3 26.68 18.11 -14.05
C PHE A 3 28.08 18.00 -14.69
N GLU A 4 28.65 19.13 -15.14
CA GLU A 4 30.03 19.18 -15.65
C GLU A 4 31.05 19.16 -14.49
N GLN A 5 30.63 19.58 -13.30
CA GLN A 5 31.42 19.45 -12.08
C GLN A 5 31.38 18.01 -11.56
N PRO A 6 32.46 17.51 -10.93
CA PRO A 6 32.49 16.16 -10.38
C PRO A 6 31.47 15.98 -9.24
N PRO A 7 30.99 14.75 -8.99
CA PRO A 7 30.03 14.44 -7.93
C PRO A 7 30.70 14.46 -6.55
N THR A 8 30.91 15.67 -6.02
CA THR A 8 31.37 15.87 -4.64
C THR A 8 30.27 15.48 -3.64
N PRO A 9 30.61 15.12 -2.39
CA PRO A 9 29.61 14.80 -1.36
C PRO A 9 28.55 15.90 -1.19
N ASP A 10 28.95 17.18 -1.21
CA ASP A 10 28.02 18.31 -1.10
C ASP A 10 27.08 18.40 -2.31
N ALA A 11 27.62 18.24 -3.51
CA ALA A 11 26.82 18.28 -4.74
C ALA A 11 25.80 17.13 -4.78
N ILE A 12 26.20 15.93 -4.37
CA ILE A 12 25.32 14.77 -4.21
C ILE A 12 24.22 15.08 -3.20
N ASN A 13 24.58 15.56 -2.00
CA ASN A 13 23.63 15.88 -0.94
C ASN A 13 22.59 16.91 -1.39
N VAL A 14 23.00 17.94 -2.11
CA VAL A 14 22.08 18.94 -2.67
C VAL A 14 21.07 18.30 -3.62
N LEU A 15 21.53 17.43 -4.53
CA LEU A 15 20.66 16.81 -5.52
C LEU A 15 19.68 15.81 -4.88
N VAL A 16 20.19 14.94 -4.00
CA VAL A 16 19.40 13.94 -3.28
C VAL A 16 18.36 14.59 -2.37
N SER A 17 18.74 15.65 -1.64
CA SER A 17 17.81 16.37 -0.76
C SER A 17 16.65 16.98 -1.55
N LYS A 18 16.94 17.65 -2.67
CA LYS A 18 15.90 18.21 -3.55
C LYS A 18 14.98 17.15 -4.12
N TYR A 19 15.53 15.99 -4.50
CA TYR A 19 14.71 14.89 -4.99
C TYR A 19 13.81 14.34 -3.89
N ARG A 20 14.32 14.20 -2.66
CA ARG A 20 13.54 13.76 -1.51
C ARG A 20 12.41 14.74 -1.16
N GLU A 21 12.69 16.05 -1.20
CA GLU A 21 11.67 17.10 -1.04
C GLU A 21 10.57 16.98 -2.10
N TYR A 22 10.95 16.75 -3.36
CA TYR A 22 10.00 16.50 -4.44
C TYR A 22 9.13 15.27 -4.15
N LEU A 23 9.72 14.14 -3.75
CA LEU A 23 8.96 12.93 -3.43
C LEU A 23 7.96 13.18 -2.27
N LEU A 24 8.37 13.90 -1.23
CA LEU A 24 7.50 14.25 -0.10
C LEU A 24 6.34 15.15 -0.53
N ALA A 25 6.62 16.17 -1.35
CA ALA A 25 5.60 17.06 -1.88
C ALA A 25 4.61 16.30 -2.80
N ALA A 26 5.12 15.43 -3.67
CA ALA A 26 4.30 14.59 -4.54
C ALA A 26 3.39 13.65 -3.73
N LYS A 27 3.92 13.04 -2.66
CA LYS A 27 3.14 12.18 -1.76
C LYS A 27 2.02 12.95 -1.07
N ALA A 28 2.30 14.17 -0.60
CA ALA A 28 1.29 15.04 0.02
C ALA A 28 0.16 15.44 -0.94
N GLN A 29 0.40 15.37 -2.25
CA GLN A 29 -0.58 15.62 -3.31
C GLN A 29 -1.26 14.34 -3.83
N GLY A 30 -1.08 13.19 -3.16
CA GLY A 30 -1.76 11.93 -3.51
C GLY A 30 -1.10 11.11 -4.63
N ILE A 31 0.14 11.41 -5.02
CA ILE A 31 0.87 10.60 -6.00
C ILE A 31 1.38 9.31 -5.32
N SER A 32 1.02 8.15 -5.86
CA SER A 32 1.28 6.83 -5.25
C SER A 32 2.53 6.11 -5.79
N MET A 33 2.93 6.35 -7.05
CA MET A 33 4.08 5.69 -7.70
C MET A 33 5.39 6.45 -7.51
N LEU A 34 5.82 6.59 -6.25
CA LEU A 34 7.03 7.32 -5.87
C LEU A 34 8.19 6.37 -5.56
N GLN A 35 9.34 6.61 -6.18
CA GLN A 35 10.52 5.75 -6.05
C GLN A 35 11.77 6.58 -5.74
N PRO A 36 12.76 6.02 -5.00
CA PRO A 36 12.63 4.80 -4.21
C PRO A 36 11.85 5.08 -2.92
N GLY A 37 10.95 4.16 -2.53
CA GLY A 37 10.12 4.31 -1.33
C GLY A 37 10.93 4.48 -0.02
N SER A 38 12.15 3.93 0.04
CA SER A 38 13.07 4.04 1.19
C SER A 38 13.42 5.48 1.57
N PHE A 39 13.34 6.44 0.63
CA PHE A 39 13.63 7.85 0.90
C PHE A 39 12.48 8.53 1.65
N LEU A 40 11.27 7.99 1.52
CA LEU A 40 10.06 8.57 2.10
C LEU A 40 9.74 7.99 3.49
N ILE A 41 10.28 6.83 3.83
CA ILE A 41 9.95 6.09 5.05
C ILE A 41 10.96 6.46 6.16
N PRO A 42 10.54 7.14 7.25
CA PRO A 42 11.40 7.34 8.40
C PRO A 42 11.84 6.00 8.98
N GLY A 43 13.13 5.84 9.29
CA GLY A 43 13.65 4.58 9.82
C GLY A 43 13.69 3.43 8.80
N SER A 44 13.71 3.73 7.49
CA SER A 44 13.85 2.70 6.46
C SER A 44 15.13 1.86 6.59
N GLY A 45 16.14 2.34 7.33
CA GLY A 45 17.43 1.68 7.49
C GLY A 45 18.38 1.87 6.31
N PHE A 46 17.95 2.57 5.25
CA PHE A 46 18.84 2.99 4.17
C PHE A 46 19.48 4.35 4.50
N ASP A 47 20.81 4.39 4.48
CA ASP A 47 21.57 5.63 4.59
C ASP A 47 21.58 6.36 3.24
N TRP A 48 20.52 7.12 2.97
CA TRP A 48 20.42 7.96 1.78
C TRP A 48 21.33 9.18 1.85
N GLN A 49 21.90 9.52 3.00
CA GLN A 49 22.85 10.63 3.11
C GLN A 49 24.21 10.22 2.52
N GLU A 50 24.66 9.00 2.83
CA GLU A 50 25.90 8.46 2.28
C GLU A 50 25.72 7.89 0.87
N TYR A 51 24.67 7.09 0.65
CA TYR A 51 24.45 6.35 -0.59
C TYR A 51 23.24 6.83 -1.40
N GLY A 52 22.83 8.08 -1.20
CA GLY A 52 21.71 8.67 -1.94
C GLY A 52 21.96 8.77 -3.44
N PHE A 53 20.90 8.62 -4.22
CA PHE A 53 20.92 8.76 -5.68
C PHE A 53 19.60 9.37 -6.16
N THR A 54 19.59 9.91 -7.36
CA THR A 54 18.37 10.43 -8.01
C THR A 54 18.33 9.96 -9.46
N PRO A 55 17.16 10.00 -10.11
CA PRO A 55 17.11 9.96 -11.57
C PRO A 55 18.00 11.08 -12.13
N LEU A 56 18.91 10.71 -13.03
CA LEU A 56 19.74 11.67 -13.75
C LEU A 56 19.01 12.09 -15.04
N PRO A 57 19.18 13.33 -15.52
CA PRO A 57 18.67 13.72 -16.83
C PRO A 57 19.22 12.79 -17.93
N SER A 58 18.41 12.48 -18.94
CA SER A 58 18.78 11.50 -19.98
C SER A 58 20.12 11.78 -20.64
N ARG A 59 20.48 13.06 -20.84
CA ARG A 59 21.77 13.49 -21.40
C ARG A 59 22.99 13.09 -20.57
N ILE A 60 22.82 12.90 -19.26
CA ILE A 60 23.87 12.48 -18.33
C ILE A 60 23.84 10.95 -18.21
N SER A 61 22.67 10.37 -17.95
CA SER A 61 22.54 8.92 -17.75
C SER A 61 22.86 8.09 -18.99
N SER A 62 22.74 8.66 -20.19
CA SER A 62 23.15 7.99 -21.43
C SER A 62 24.66 7.84 -21.58
N ASP A 63 25.44 8.66 -20.88
CA ASP A 63 26.89 8.58 -20.86
C ASP A 63 27.35 7.78 -19.63
N LEU A 64 27.72 6.51 -19.86
CA LEU A 64 28.24 5.61 -18.84
C LEU A 64 29.64 6.03 -18.34
N SER A 65 30.35 6.87 -19.09
CA SER A 65 31.65 7.41 -18.68
C SER A 65 31.53 8.63 -17.76
N SER A 66 30.33 9.22 -17.67
CA SER A 66 30.07 10.35 -16.78
C SER A 66 30.36 9.99 -15.32
N PRO A 67 31.14 10.81 -14.59
CA PRO A 67 31.38 10.61 -13.16
C PRO A 67 30.09 10.53 -12.34
N TRP A 68 29.06 11.31 -12.73
CA TRP A 68 27.75 11.28 -12.09
C TRP A 68 27.03 9.95 -12.30
N THR A 69 27.00 9.45 -13.53
CA THR A 69 26.39 8.16 -13.86
C THR A 69 27.07 7.06 -13.06
N GLN A 70 28.41 6.98 -13.08
CA GLN A 70 29.15 5.96 -12.34
C GLN A 70 28.89 6.04 -10.82
N ARG A 71 28.91 7.24 -10.25
CA ARG A 71 28.68 7.45 -8.82
C ARG A 71 27.27 7.02 -8.41
N PHE A 72 26.24 7.44 -9.14
CA PHE A 72 24.85 7.09 -8.82
C PHE A 72 24.52 5.64 -9.14
N THR A 73 25.14 5.05 -10.16
CA THR A 73 25.08 3.59 -10.38
C THR A 73 25.65 2.84 -9.19
N HIS A 74 26.82 3.23 -8.68
CA HIS A 74 27.40 2.61 -7.50
C HIS A 74 26.49 2.75 -6.26
N HIS A 75 25.96 3.94 -6.01
CA HIS A 75 25.02 4.18 -4.91
C HIS A 75 23.75 3.32 -5.06
N PHE A 76 23.25 3.16 -6.28
CA PHE A 76 22.12 2.28 -6.58
C PHE A 76 22.44 0.79 -6.34
N GLU A 77 23.64 0.33 -6.71
CA GLU A 77 24.10 -1.04 -6.40
C GLU A 77 24.18 -1.28 -4.88
N VAL A 78 24.70 -0.31 -4.12
CA VAL A 78 24.74 -0.37 -2.65
C VAL A 78 23.32 -0.44 -2.09
N PHE A 79 22.40 0.38 -2.61
CA PHE A 79 20.99 0.32 -2.25
C PHE A 79 20.39 -1.06 -2.53
N GLN A 80 20.64 -1.64 -3.70
CA GLN A 80 20.15 -2.96 -4.05
C GLN A 80 20.70 -4.05 -3.13
N LYS A 81 22.00 -4.01 -2.84
CA LYS A 81 22.68 -5.04 -2.05
C LYS A 81 22.37 -4.95 -0.57
N ASN A 82 22.41 -3.75 0.01
CA ASN A 82 22.37 -3.58 1.45
C ASN A 82 20.96 -3.35 1.98
N TRP A 83 20.12 -2.66 1.21
CA TRP A 83 18.76 -2.37 1.63
C TRP A 83 17.75 -3.30 0.97
N LEU A 84 17.71 -3.36 -0.37
CA LEU A 84 16.69 -4.13 -1.08
C LEU A 84 16.81 -5.64 -0.81
N ALA A 85 18.03 -6.19 -0.83
CA ALA A 85 18.23 -7.61 -0.55
C ALA A 85 17.92 -7.96 0.91
N ALA A 86 18.32 -7.10 1.87
CA ALA A 86 18.02 -7.29 3.29
C ALA A 86 16.52 -7.19 3.57
N LEU A 87 15.85 -6.18 2.99
CA LEU A 87 14.39 -6.02 3.07
C LEU A 87 13.67 -7.25 2.51
N LYS A 88 14.10 -7.76 1.35
CA LYS A 88 13.56 -9.01 0.79
C LYS A 88 13.74 -10.16 1.80
N GLN A 89 14.93 -10.35 2.35
CA GLN A 89 15.18 -11.41 3.32
C GLN A 89 14.37 -11.26 4.62
N SER A 90 14.17 -10.04 5.13
CA SER A 90 13.42 -9.82 6.38
C SER A 90 11.91 -9.90 6.20
N THR A 91 11.40 -9.45 5.04
CA THR A 91 9.96 -9.39 4.75
C THR A 91 9.40 -10.72 4.28
N PHE A 92 10.20 -11.52 3.56
CA PHE A 92 9.80 -12.85 3.06
C PHE A 92 10.33 -14.01 3.91
N ARG A 93 10.81 -13.72 5.13
CA ARG A 93 11.20 -14.74 6.12
C ARG A 93 9.95 -15.46 6.59
N GLU A 94 9.79 -16.73 6.20
CA GLU A 94 8.86 -17.74 6.77
C GLU A 94 7.57 -17.17 7.37
N THR A 95 6.82 -16.35 6.63
CA THR A 95 5.48 -15.97 7.04
C THR A 95 4.51 -16.94 6.38
N ASP A 96 4.01 -17.90 7.15
CA ASP A 96 2.99 -18.86 6.69
C ASP A 96 1.71 -18.14 6.22
N LYS A 97 1.45 -16.93 6.75
CA LYS A 97 0.19 -16.22 6.58
C LYS A 97 0.43 -14.72 6.38
N GLN A 98 -0.14 -14.16 5.32
CA GLN A 98 0.04 -12.75 4.96
C GLN A 98 -1.29 -12.00 5.03
N ILE A 99 -1.29 -10.81 5.62
CA ILE A 99 -2.43 -9.89 5.57
C ILE A 99 -2.08 -8.74 4.63
N ILE A 100 -2.94 -8.47 3.64
CA ILE A 100 -2.85 -7.34 2.72
C ILE A 100 -3.98 -6.39 3.06
N LEU A 101 -3.64 -5.29 3.73
CA LEU A 101 -4.58 -4.22 4.05
C LEU A 101 -4.80 -3.34 2.83
N VAL A 102 -6.05 -3.17 2.44
CA VAL A 102 -6.48 -2.37 1.28
C VAL A 102 -7.38 -1.26 1.77
N ASP A 103 -7.02 -0.01 1.51
CA ASP A 103 -7.90 1.13 1.73
C ASP A 103 -8.63 1.47 0.43
N LEU A 104 -9.88 1.03 0.32
CA LEU A 104 -10.71 1.33 -0.86
C LEU A 104 -11.28 2.75 -0.83
N PHE A 105 -11.36 3.37 0.35
CA PHE A 105 -11.95 4.70 0.52
C PHE A 105 -11.08 5.78 -0.09
N GLU A 106 -9.76 5.63 -0.06
CA GLU A 106 -8.84 6.54 -0.73
C GLU A 106 -9.12 6.57 -2.24
N GLY A 107 -9.28 5.40 -2.88
CA GLY A 107 -9.59 5.32 -4.30
C GLY A 107 -11.01 5.78 -4.65
N LEU A 108 -12.00 5.40 -3.83
CA LEU A 108 -13.39 5.84 -3.97
C LEU A 108 -13.53 7.36 -3.85
N ASN A 109 -12.77 8.00 -2.96
CA ASN A 109 -12.77 9.45 -2.78
C ASN A 109 -12.02 10.19 -3.91
N HIS A 110 -11.04 9.56 -4.56
CA HIS A 110 -10.23 10.18 -5.61
C HIS A 110 -10.80 9.99 -7.02
N SER A 111 -10.87 8.75 -7.51
CA SER A 111 -11.37 8.46 -8.87
C SER A 111 -11.34 6.96 -9.19
N LYS A 112 -12.07 6.60 -10.25
CA LYS A 112 -11.94 5.29 -10.91
C LYS A 112 -10.50 4.98 -11.36
N SER A 113 -9.76 5.97 -11.86
CA SER A 113 -8.38 5.78 -12.30
C SER A 113 -7.44 5.44 -11.15
N HIS A 114 -7.65 6.01 -9.96
CA HIS A 114 -6.89 5.69 -8.76
C HIS A 114 -7.12 4.23 -8.34
N LEU A 115 -8.37 3.74 -8.38
CA LEU A 115 -8.65 2.34 -8.10
C LEU A 115 -8.06 1.37 -9.14
N TYR A 116 -7.97 1.77 -10.42
CA TYR A 116 -7.24 1.00 -11.43
C TYR A 116 -5.74 0.91 -11.13
N GLN A 117 -5.12 2.00 -10.69
CA GLN A 117 -3.72 2.01 -10.27
C GLN A 117 -3.49 1.11 -9.04
N LEU A 118 -4.42 1.13 -8.08
CA LEU A 118 -4.38 0.23 -6.93
C LEU A 118 -4.44 -1.24 -7.38
N ARG A 119 -5.35 -1.59 -8.31
CA ARG A 119 -5.44 -2.94 -8.88
C ARG A 119 -4.14 -3.38 -9.55
N GLU A 120 -3.54 -2.51 -10.35
CA GLU A 120 -2.27 -2.80 -11.02
C GLU A 120 -1.14 -3.01 -10.00
N THR A 121 -1.07 -2.14 -8.99
CA THR A 121 -0.09 -2.22 -7.90
C THR A 121 -0.21 -3.55 -7.15
N LEU A 122 -1.43 -3.95 -6.78
CA LEU A 122 -1.70 -5.22 -6.10
C LEU A 122 -1.31 -6.42 -6.97
N SER A 123 -1.62 -6.37 -8.27
CA SER A 123 -1.24 -7.43 -9.22
C SER A 123 0.28 -7.58 -9.35
N ASN A 124 1.02 -6.46 -9.37
CA ASN A 124 2.48 -6.48 -9.45
C ASN A 124 3.11 -6.95 -8.13
N LEU A 125 2.53 -6.55 -6.99
CA LEU A 125 2.98 -7.01 -5.68
C LEU A 125 2.78 -8.51 -5.49
N ALA A 126 1.66 -9.07 -5.96
CA ALA A 126 1.40 -10.52 -5.91
C ALA A 126 2.51 -11.35 -6.58
N GLN A 127 3.05 -10.89 -7.71
CA GLN A 127 4.19 -11.56 -8.36
C GLN A 127 5.43 -11.62 -7.46
N THR A 128 5.64 -10.59 -6.63
CA THR A 128 6.76 -10.53 -5.69
C THR A 128 6.52 -11.39 -4.45
N PHE A 129 5.28 -11.45 -3.96
CA PHE A 129 4.90 -12.24 -2.78
C PHE A 129 5.02 -13.74 -3.00
N VAL A 130 4.66 -14.23 -4.18
CA VAL A 130 4.64 -15.68 -4.45
C VAL A 130 6.03 -16.22 -4.75
N TYR A 131 6.76 -15.59 -5.65
CA TYR A 131 7.90 -16.27 -6.27
C TYR A 131 9.21 -16.13 -5.50
N GLY A 132 9.34 -15.10 -4.66
CA GLY A 132 10.69 -14.59 -4.42
C GLY A 132 11.40 -14.31 -5.75
N ASP A 133 12.67 -13.93 -5.71
CA ASP A 133 13.43 -13.74 -6.95
C ASP A 133 13.85 -15.12 -7.53
N PRO A 134 13.57 -15.45 -8.81
CA PRO A 134 14.04 -16.70 -9.42
C PRO A 134 15.56 -16.87 -9.36
N GLY A 135 16.34 -15.79 -9.21
CA GLY A 135 17.80 -15.84 -9.05
C GLY A 135 18.31 -16.42 -7.72
N TRP A 136 17.42 -16.69 -6.76
CA TRP A 136 17.80 -17.20 -5.42
C TRP A 136 17.25 -18.61 -5.11
N VAL A 137 16.39 -19.16 -5.98
CA VAL A 137 15.72 -20.46 -5.80
C VAL A 137 16.72 -21.64 -5.77
N GLN A 138 17.96 -21.45 -6.21
CA GLN A 138 18.96 -22.52 -6.29
C GLN A 138 19.70 -22.86 -5.00
N ARG A 139 19.50 -22.15 -3.87
CA ARG A 139 20.30 -22.36 -2.64
C ARG A 139 19.58 -22.85 -1.39
N HIS A 140 18.25 -22.90 -1.36
CA HIS A 140 17.49 -23.28 -0.15
C HIS A 140 16.48 -24.41 -0.40
N LEU A 141 16.93 -25.47 -1.08
CA LEU A 141 16.17 -26.70 -1.36
C LEU A 141 15.84 -27.56 -0.12
N LEU A 142 15.99 -27.04 1.10
CA LEU A 142 15.72 -27.76 2.34
C LEU A 142 14.98 -26.81 3.30
N ARG A 143 13.65 -26.98 3.38
CA ARG A 143 12.62 -26.19 4.11
C ARG A 143 12.24 -24.84 3.46
N GLN A 144 11.53 -24.90 2.34
CA GLN A 144 10.69 -23.78 1.88
C GLN A 144 9.26 -24.03 2.39
N GLN A 145 8.88 -23.45 3.54
CA GLN A 145 7.46 -23.23 3.80
C GLN A 145 7.02 -22.06 2.92
N LYS A 146 6.27 -22.37 1.86
CA LYS A 146 5.60 -21.38 1.01
C LYS A 146 4.54 -20.66 1.85
N ILE A 147 4.24 -19.40 1.52
CA ILE A 147 3.07 -18.70 2.08
C ILE A 147 1.86 -19.62 1.91
N ALA A 148 1.22 -20.00 3.02
CA ALA A 148 0.10 -20.94 3.04
C ALA A 148 -1.24 -20.20 2.83
N LYS A 149 -1.39 -19.00 3.42
CA LYS A 149 -2.66 -18.25 3.42
C LYS A 149 -2.46 -16.75 3.20
N VAL A 150 -3.33 -16.12 2.42
CA VAL A 150 -3.33 -14.66 2.18
C VAL A 150 -4.71 -14.09 2.48
N ALA A 151 -4.79 -13.15 3.43
CA ALA A 151 -6.00 -12.41 3.72
C ALA A 151 -5.96 -11.02 3.05
N PHE A 152 -6.86 -10.77 2.09
CA PHE A 152 -7.11 -9.42 1.56
C PHE A 152 -8.15 -8.73 2.43
N VAL A 153 -7.79 -7.59 3.02
CA VAL A 153 -8.62 -6.93 4.03
C VAL A 153 -8.95 -5.52 3.60
N ALA A 154 -10.20 -5.24 3.25
CA ALA A 154 -10.66 -3.86 3.13
C ALA A 154 -10.76 -3.25 4.53
N THR A 155 -9.90 -2.27 4.79
CA THR A 155 -9.83 -1.56 6.07
C THR A 155 -10.93 -0.52 6.20
N LYS A 156 -11.15 -0.01 7.43
CA LYS A 156 -12.09 1.07 7.73
C LYS A 156 -13.55 0.72 7.33
N SER A 157 -13.92 -0.56 7.40
CA SER A 157 -15.23 -1.03 6.94
C SER A 157 -16.41 -0.51 7.76
N ASP A 158 -16.17 0.13 8.90
CA ASP A 158 -17.17 0.85 9.67
C ASP A 158 -17.58 2.18 9.02
N LEU A 159 -16.79 2.73 8.09
CA LEU A 159 -17.13 3.97 7.40
C LEU A 159 -18.27 3.81 6.38
N ILE A 160 -18.87 2.62 6.28
CA ILE A 160 -20.03 2.35 5.42
C ILE A 160 -21.18 1.66 6.19
N PRO A 161 -22.44 1.91 5.82
CA PRO A 161 -23.57 1.20 6.38
C PRO A 161 -23.53 -0.30 6.05
N ALA A 162 -24.25 -1.11 6.85
CA ALA A 162 -24.35 -2.55 6.63
C ALA A 162 -24.86 -2.90 5.23
N ALA A 163 -25.80 -2.12 4.68
CA ALA A 163 -26.35 -2.31 3.34
C ALA A 163 -25.32 -2.15 2.20
N GLN A 164 -24.17 -1.53 2.46
CA GLN A 164 -23.11 -1.32 1.48
C GLN A 164 -21.94 -2.32 1.63
N LYS A 165 -21.96 -3.19 2.65
CA LYS A 165 -20.87 -4.15 2.89
C LYS A 165 -20.68 -5.10 1.72
N ASP A 166 -21.74 -5.60 1.13
CA ASP A 166 -21.65 -6.52 -0.01
C ASP A 166 -21.03 -5.84 -1.25
N ASN A 167 -21.40 -4.57 -1.51
CA ASN A 167 -20.80 -3.78 -2.59
C ASN A 167 -19.31 -3.52 -2.35
N LEU A 168 -18.93 -3.16 -1.12
CA LEU A 168 -17.52 -2.94 -0.77
C LEU A 168 -16.69 -4.22 -0.89
N LEU A 169 -17.26 -5.37 -0.49
CA LEU A 169 -16.62 -6.67 -0.64
C LEU A 169 -16.48 -7.07 -2.12
N ALA A 170 -17.50 -6.82 -2.93
CA ALA A 170 -17.45 -7.06 -4.38
C ALA A 170 -16.38 -6.18 -5.04
N LEU A 171 -16.30 -4.90 -4.66
CA LEU A 171 -15.27 -3.98 -5.15
C LEU A 171 -13.86 -4.45 -4.75
N LEU A 172 -13.66 -4.89 -3.51
CA LEU A 172 -12.40 -5.47 -3.04
C LEU A 172 -11.98 -6.65 -3.93
N LYS A 173 -12.92 -7.56 -4.23
CA LYS A 173 -12.68 -8.71 -5.11
C LYS A 173 -12.30 -8.28 -6.53
N ASP A 174 -12.98 -7.29 -7.11
CA ASP A 174 -12.65 -6.78 -8.44
C ASP A 174 -11.28 -6.10 -8.50
N VAL A 175 -10.94 -5.31 -7.48
CA VAL A 175 -9.64 -4.62 -7.35
C VAL A 175 -8.50 -5.60 -7.09
N THR A 176 -8.75 -6.73 -6.42
CA THR A 176 -7.71 -7.73 -6.12
C THR A 176 -7.63 -8.86 -7.16
N ARG A 177 -8.53 -8.91 -8.15
CA ARG A 177 -8.64 -10.02 -9.13
C ARG A 177 -7.31 -10.41 -9.80
N GLY A 178 -6.48 -9.43 -10.13
CA GLY A 178 -5.16 -9.71 -10.75
C GLY A 178 -4.20 -10.39 -9.78
N ALA A 179 -4.20 -9.97 -8.52
CA ALA A 179 -3.40 -10.56 -7.45
C ALA A 179 -3.87 -11.98 -7.11
N THR A 180 -5.19 -12.17 -6.93
CA THR A 180 -5.77 -13.48 -6.60
C THR A 180 -5.57 -14.50 -7.71
N ALA A 181 -5.70 -14.09 -8.99
CA ALA A 181 -5.42 -14.97 -10.12
C ALA A 181 -3.95 -15.44 -10.19
N GLN A 182 -3.02 -14.71 -9.59
CA GLN A 182 -1.64 -15.17 -9.45
C GLN A 182 -1.52 -16.18 -8.31
N LEU A 183 -2.10 -15.88 -7.14
CA LEU A 183 -2.13 -16.80 -5.99
C LEU A 183 -2.80 -18.14 -6.34
N ASP A 184 -3.89 -18.13 -7.11
CA ASP A 184 -4.59 -19.33 -7.59
C ASP A 184 -3.68 -20.25 -8.42
N LYS A 185 -2.84 -19.69 -9.30
CA LYS A 185 -1.90 -20.48 -10.13
C LYS A 185 -0.87 -21.20 -9.28
N ASP A 186 -0.54 -20.63 -8.13
CA ASP A 186 0.47 -21.12 -7.21
C ASP A 186 -0.15 -21.93 -6.05
N GLU A 187 -1.46 -22.21 -6.14
CA GLU A 187 -2.26 -22.97 -5.17
C GLU A 187 -2.21 -22.38 -3.75
N ILE A 188 -2.04 -21.06 -3.64
CA ILE A 188 -2.02 -20.35 -2.36
C ILE A 188 -3.46 -20.01 -1.97
N GLN A 189 -3.85 -20.43 -0.77
CA GLN A 189 -5.18 -20.10 -0.25
C GLN A 189 -5.29 -18.60 0.00
N PHE A 190 -6.42 -18.00 -0.36
CA PHE A 190 -6.72 -16.61 -0.01
C PHE A 190 -8.20 -16.40 0.30
N GLU A 191 -8.48 -15.36 1.08
CA GLU A 191 -9.84 -14.94 1.39
C GLU A 191 -9.94 -13.42 1.56
N HIS A 192 -11.15 -12.88 1.43
CA HIS A 192 -11.44 -11.45 1.48
C HIS A 192 -12.24 -11.10 2.73
N PHE A 193 -11.79 -10.08 3.46
CA PHE A 193 -12.41 -9.63 4.70
C PHE A 193 -12.71 -8.13 4.66
N LEU A 194 -13.79 -7.74 5.30
CA LEU A 194 -14.06 -6.35 5.63
C LEU A 194 -13.76 -6.15 7.10
N VAL A 195 -12.80 -5.30 7.43
CA VAL A 195 -12.36 -5.11 8.82
C VAL A 195 -12.34 -3.64 9.19
N SER A 196 -12.82 -3.39 10.41
CA SER A 196 -12.54 -2.14 11.12
C SER A 196 -11.90 -2.46 12.46
N ALA A 197 -10.62 -2.12 12.59
CA ALA A 197 -9.89 -2.32 13.83
C ALA A 197 -10.38 -1.37 14.95
N ILE A 198 -10.87 -0.19 14.58
CA ILE A 198 -11.44 0.80 15.48
C ILE A 198 -12.74 1.29 14.86
N GLN A 199 -13.85 0.96 15.50
CA GLN A 199 -15.15 1.43 15.04
C GLN A 199 -15.30 2.94 15.35
N ALA A 200 -15.29 3.79 14.32
CA ALA A 200 -15.46 5.24 14.44
C ALA A 200 -16.92 5.69 14.28
N THR A 201 -17.79 4.79 13.83
CA THR A 201 -19.19 5.08 13.48
C THR A 201 -20.17 4.17 14.22
N ASP A 202 -21.41 4.64 14.33
CA ASP A 202 -22.55 3.90 14.85
C ASP A 202 -23.65 3.82 13.77
N ALA A 203 -24.56 2.84 13.87
CA ALA A 203 -25.71 2.76 12.96
C ALA A 203 -26.57 4.04 13.04
N GLY A 204 -27.02 4.54 11.88
CA GLY A 204 -27.85 5.73 11.76
C GLY A 204 -29.35 5.46 11.86
N SER A 205 -30.16 6.41 11.39
CA SER A 205 -31.63 6.32 11.42
C SER A 205 -32.21 5.23 10.52
N ASN A 206 -31.46 4.76 9.52
CA ASN A 206 -31.85 3.73 8.57
C ASN A 206 -30.64 2.91 8.11
N GLU A 207 -30.88 1.85 7.32
CA GLU A 207 -29.84 0.91 6.87
C GLU A 207 -28.77 1.51 5.94
N GLN A 208 -29.03 2.70 5.38
CA GLN A 208 -28.10 3.46 4.53
C GLN A 208 -27.43 4.61 5.29
N ALA A 209 -27.68 4.77 6.59
CA ALA A 209 -27.16 5.88 7.36
C ALA A 209 -26.16 5.43 8.43
N LEU A 210 -25.14 6.26 8.66
CA LEU A 210 -24.22 6.14 9.78
C LEU A 210 -24.20 7.43 10.59
N ARG A 211 -24.03 7.26 11.90
CA ARG A 211 -23.72 8.34 12.84
C ARG A 211 -22.23 8.33 13.16
N TYR A 212 -21.65 9.51 13.31
CA TYR A 212 -20.24 9.66 13.65
C TYR A 212 -20.00 10.98 14.38
N VAL A 213 -18.83 11.12 14.98
CA VAL A 213 -18.36 12.38 15.55
C VAL A 213 -17.34 12.98 14.59
N ASN A 214 -17.56 14.21 14.11
CA ASN A 214 -16.62 14.87 13.22
C ASN A 214 -15.38 15.39 13.97
N SER A 215 -14.42 15.95 13.25
CA SER A 215 -13.18 16.51 13.82
C SER A 215 -13.40 17.60 14.88
N GLU A 216 -14.56 18.26 14.88
CA GLU A 216 -14.92 19.28 15.86
C GLU A 216 -15.65 18.73 17.10
N GLY A 217 -15.83 17.41 17.18
CA GLY A 217 -16.54 16.78 18.29
C GLY A 217 -18.07 16.86 18.18
N ARG A 218 -18.62 17.24 17.03
CA ARG A 218 -20.06 17.32 16.79
C ARG A 218 -20.59 15.99 16.26
N TYR A 219 -21.74 15.56 16.81
CA TYR A 219 -22.46 14.39 16.32
C TYR A 219 -23.11 14.70 14.97
N MET A 220 -22.85 13.85 14.00
CA MET A 220 -23.33 13.96 12.63
C MET A 220 -24.00 12.64 12.23
N GLU A 221 -24.91 12.74 11.27
CA GLU A 221 -25.47 11.59 10.56
C GLU A 221 -25.33 11.82 9.06
N ALA A 222 -24.94 10.79 8.33
CA ALA A 222 -24.84 10.82 6.88
C ALA A 222 -25.56 9.61 6.29
N THR A 223 -26.34 9.85 5.24
CA THR A 223 -26.95 8.81 4.42
C THR A 223 -26.10 8.61 3.17
N PHE A 224 -25.91 7.36 2.79
CA PHE A 224 -25.03 6.96 1.70
C PHE A 224 -25.81 6.62 0.45
N GLU A 225 -25.22 6.98 -0.68
CA GLU A 225 -25.59 6.41 -1.96
C GLU A 225 -24.94 5.02 -2.13
N PRO A 226 -25.51 4.15 -2.97
CA PRO A 226 -24.93 2.84 -3.24
C PRO A 226 -23.50 2.93 -3.78
N LEU A 227 -22.58 2.20 -3.15
CA LEU A 227 -21.21 2.08 -3.63
C LEU A 227 -21.16 1.26 -4.92
N PRO A 228 -20.21 1.54 -5.83
CA PRO A 228 -19.98 0.70 -6.98
C PRO A 228 -19.47 -0.67 -6.51
N ASP A 229 -20.08 -1.74 -7.01
CA ASP A 229 -19.69 -3.13 -6.75
C ASP A 229 -18.45 -3.57 -7.55
N SER A 230 -18.01 -2.76 -8.50
CA SER A 230 -16.93 -3.05 -9.43
C SER A 230 -16.39 -1.77 -10.06
N LEU A 231 -15.14 -1.83 -10.55
CA LEU A 231 -14.53 -0.72 -11.29
C LEU A 231 -15.33 -0.38 -12.55
N LYS A 232 -15.98 -1.37 -13.17
CA LYS A 232 -16.81 -1.15 -14.36
C LYS A 232 -18.06 -0.34 -14.02
N ALA A 233 -18.70 -0.62 -12.89
CA ALA A 233 -19.91 0.06 -12.43
C ALA A 233 -19.63 1.51 -11.98
N MET A 234 -18.42 1.83 -11.52
CA MET A 234 -18.04 3.18 -11.15
C MET A 234 -17.94 4.11 -12.38
N PRO A 235 -18.65 5.24 -12.43
CA PRO A 235 -18.44 6.30 -13.42
C PRO A 235 -17.05 6.93 -13.30
N ALA A 236 -16.56 7.56 -14.38
CA ALA A 236 -15.18 8.06 -14.40
C ALA A 236 -14.94 9.25 -13.45
N ASP A 237 -15.91 10.16 -13.35
CA ASP A 237 -15.80 11.44 -12.66
C ASP A 237 -16.58 11.49 -11.33
N GLU A 238 -17.11 10.34 -10.89
CA GLU A 238 -17.87 10.25 -9.65
C GLU A 238 -16.96 9.91 -8.46
N HIS A 239 -17.25 10.56 -7.34
CA HIS A 239 -16.45 10.47 -6.12
C HIS A 239 -17.36 10.02 -4.98
N TYR A 240 -16.89 9.06 -4.19
CA TYR A 240 -17.58 8.51 -3.04
C TYR A 240 -16.77 8.88 -1.79
N PRO A 241 -16.96 10.08 -1.24
CA PRO A 241 -16.11 10.56 -0.17
C PRO A 241 -16.29 9.73 1.10
N ALA A 242 -15.18 9.39 1.73
CA ALA A 242 -15.18 8.75 3.04
C ALA A 242 -15.79 9.69 4.08
N LEU A 243 -16.48 9.14 5.09
CA LEU A 243 -16.91 9.96 6.22
C LEU A 243 -15.71 10.59 6.90
N PRO A 244 -15.74 11.91 7.19
CA PRO A 244 -14.71 12.58 7.99
C PRO A 244 -14.92 12.27 9.49
N ALA A 245 -14.99 10.98 9.83
CA ALA A 245 -15.14 10.50 11.19
C ALA A 245 -13.84 10.73 11.98
N GLY A 246 -13.95 11.48 13.08
CA GLY A 246 -12.88 11.62 14.05
C GLY A 246 -12.72 10.36 14.89
N VAL A 247 -11.56 10.21 15.52
CA VAL A 247 -11.34 9.12 16.48
C VAL A 247 -12.27 9.32 17.68
N PRO A 248 -13.15 8.36 18.01
CA PRO A 248 -14.04 8.49 19.14
C PRO A 248 -13.27 8.61 20.47
N ARG A 249 -13.82 9.37 21.42
CA ARG A 249 -13.20 9.51 22.76
C ARG A 249 -13.10 8.18 23.50
N ASP A 250 -14.03 7.27 23.22
CA ASP A 250 -14.14 5.92 23.76
C ASP A 250 -13.44 4.85 22.90
N HIS A 251 -12.52 5.24 21.99
CA HIS A 251 -11.83 4.32 21.07
C HIS A 251 -11.20 3.09 21.74
N LEU A 252 -10.67 3.20 22.97
CA LEU A 252 -10.11 2.06 23.70
C LEU A 252 -11.13 0.95 23.95
N ALA A 253 -12.37 1.31 24.28
CA ALA A 253 -13.46 0.35 24.45
C ALA A 253 -13.88 -0.23 23.09
N ARG A 254 -13.84 0.59 22.03
CA ARG A 254 -14.24 0.20 20.68
C ARG A 254 -13.24 -0.71 19.98
N ILE A 255 -11.95 -0.62 20.30
CA ILE A 255 -10.90 -1.54 19.81
C ILE A 255 -11.24 -3.00 20.16
N LEU A 256 -11.84 -3.23 21.34
CA LEU A 256 -12.22 -4.57 21.79
C LEU A 256 -13.35 -5.19 20.96
N ASN A 257 -14.11 -4.37 20.24
CA ASN A 257 -15.25 -4.76 19.42
C ASN A 257 -15.00 -4.48 17.93
N GLY A 258 -13.74 -4.50 17.49
CA GLY A 258 -13.39 -4.31 16.08
C GLY A 258 -14.18 -5.27 15.18
N ASN A 259 -14.77 -4.74 14.12
CA ASN A 259 -15.66 -5.48 13.23
C ASN A 259 -14.85 -6.35 12.26
N GLY A 260 -15.17 -7.64 12.17
CA GLY A 260 -14.58 -8.61 11.23
C GLY A 260 -13.20 -9.15 11.64
N LEU A 261 -12.64 -8.73 12.78
CA LEU A 261 -11.36 -9.22 13.29
C LEU A 261 -11.44 -10.69 13.73
N ASP A 262 -12.56 -11.11 14.30
CA ASP A 262 -12.85 -12.47 14.70
C ASP A 262 -12.73 -13.46 13.54
N ARG A 263 -13.41 -13.18 12.42
CA ARG A 263 -13.36 -14.00 11.21
C ARG A 263 -11.99 -13.99 10.56
N LEU A 264 -11.33 -12.83 10.52
CA LEU A 264 -9.97 -12.71 10.01
C LEU A 264 -9.01 -13.57 10.84
N PHE A 265 -9.07 -13.47 12.17
CA PHE A 265 -8.21 -14.28 13.04
C PHE A 265 -8.56 -15.76 12.95
N GLN A 266 -9.82 -16.13 12.81
CA GLN A 266 -10.21 -17.51 12.59
C GLN A 266 -9.54 -18.08 11.33
N TYR A 267 -9.67 -17.40 10.19
CA TYR A 267 -9.02 -17.80 8.94
C TYR A 267 -7.48 -17.91 9.07
N LEU A 268 -6.87 -16.94 9.77
CA LEU A 268 -5.43 -16.90 10.00
C LEU A 268 -4.96 -17.88 11.08
N LEU A 269 -5.81 -18.42 11.94
CA LEU A 269 -5.39 -19.33 13.02
C LEU A 269 -5.75 -20.77 12.70
N GLU A 270 -6.72 -21.01 11.82
CA GLU A 270 -6.97 -22.31 11.24
C GLU A 270 -5.70 -22.78 10.49
N ASP A 271 -5.38 -24.07 10.64
CA ASP A 271 -4.26 -24.73 9.97
C ASP A 271 -4.51 -24.87 8.46
#